data_AF-A0A3D0Z155-F1
#
_entry.id   AF-A0A3D0Z155-F1
#
_cell.length_a   1.000
_cell.length_b   1.000
_cell.length_c   1.000
_cell.angle_alpha   90.00
_cell.angle_beta   90.00
_cell.angle_gamma   90.00
#
_symmetry.space_group_name_H-M   'P 1'
#
loop_
_entity.id
_entity.type
_entity.pdbx_description
1 polymer ?
#
loop_
_entity_poly.entity_id
_entity_poly.type
_entity_poly.pdbx_seq_one_letter_code
_entity_poly.pdbx_strand_id
1 'polypeptide(L)'
;MREALKQKGREAVVNRSQQGSLREADAHYRQRMTECFREMRRVLHPDGPLAMMFAHKRLEAWEALAWSLLESGFRVRAAWPICSESPHSLHQAGKIAVGSSVLLVCSRRHEDREPQPDSMGERVRARTRAALAGLPGNASASDREIAALGGALTVLSDYWPTGGQDGPRLLAETFRLAREEARAHWEGGNRG
;
A
#
# COMPACT_ATOMS: atom_id res chain seq x y z
N MET A 1 -14.85 -18.97 -36.63
CA MET A 1 -14.95 -17.58 -36.15
C MET A 1 -14.17 -17.46 -34.84
N ARG A 2 -12.84 -17.28 -34.93
CA ARG A 2 -11.87 -17.33 -33.82
C ARG A 2 -11.02 -16.05 -33.75
N GLU A 3 -11.64 -14.87 -33.67
CA GLU A 3 -10.87 -13.65 -33.40
C GLU A 3 -11.75 -12.62 -32.68
N ALA A 4 -11.63 -12.49 -31.35
CA ALA A 4 -12.17 -11.32 -30.62
C ALA A 4 -11.66 -11.08 -29.17
N LEU A 5 -10.82 -11.93 -28.54
CA LEU A 5 -10.59 -11.82 -27.08
C LEU A 5 -9.14 -11.61 -26.62
N LYS A 6 -8.27 -11.02 -27.43
CA LYS A 6 -6.93 -10.58 -26.98
C LYS A 6 -6.71 -9.08 -27.20
N GLN A 7 -7.51 -8.22 -26.57
CA GLN A 7 -7.08 -6.85 -26.32
C GLN A 7 -6.12 -6.82 -25.12
N LYS A 8 -4.86 -7.22 -25.39
CA LYS A 8 -3.75 -7.36 -24.42
C LYS A 8 -3.21 -6.04 -23.84
N GLY A 9 -3.86 -4.91 -24.11
CA GLY A 9 -3.45 -3.56 -23.71
C GLY A 9 -4.35 -2.88 -22.66
N ARG A 10 -5.32 -3.61 -22.08
CA ARG A 10 -6.29 -3.08 -21.10
C ARG A 10 -6.03 -3.50 -19.66
N GLU A 11 -5.01 -4.32 -19.43
CA GLU A 11 -4.71 -4.88 -18.12
C GLU A 11 -3.60 -4.07 -17.47
N ALA A 12 -3.72 -3.78 -16.17
CA ALA A 12 -2.63 -3.23 -15.37
C ALA A 12 -1.59 -4.32 -15.11
N VAL A 13 -0.90 -4.78 -16.16
CA VAL A 13 0.15 -5.79 -16.11
C VAL A 13 1.45 -5.13 -16.52
N VAL A 14 2.46 -5.20 -15.64
CA VAL A 14 3.83 -4.77 -15.99
C VAL A 14 4.37 -5.75 -17.02
N ASN A 15 4.27 -5.40 -18.30
CA ASN A 15 4.78 -6.23 -19.39
C ASN A 15 6.09 -5.65 -19.95
N ARG A 16 7.23 -6.15 -19.44
CA ARG A 16 8.57 -5.66 -19.77
C ARG A 16 8.94 -5.78 -21.25
N SER A 17 8.26 -6.62 -22.03
CA SER A 17 8.59 -6.85 -23.44
C SER A 17 7.86 -5.90 -24.41
N GLN A 18 6.95 -5.06 -23.92
CA GLN A 18 6.13 -4.18 -24.78
C GLN A 18 6.37 -2.69 -24.55
N GLN A 19 7.09 -2.31 -23.50
CA GLN A 19 7.36 -0.91 -23.17
C GLN A 19 8.87 -0.70 -23.16
N GLY A 20 9.34 0.27 -23.96
CA GLY A 20 10.74 0.40 -24.38
C GLY A 20 11.76 0.39 -23.23
N SER A 21 11.40 0.98 -22.09
CA SER A 21 12.21 0.97 -20.86
C SER A 21 11.41 0.60 -19.60
N LEU A 22 12.11 0.12 -18.56
CA LEU A 22 11.51 -0.19 -17.24
C LEU A 22 10.80 1.02 -16.62
N ARG A 23 11.33 2.24 -16.83
CA ARG A 23 10.72 3.46 -16.31
C ARG A 23 9.39 3.78 -16.97
N GLU A 24 9.28 3.58 -18.28
CA GLU A 24 8.03 3.75 -19.01
C GLU A 24 7.00 2.71 -18.61
N ALA A 25 7.44 1.45 -18.41
CA ALA A 25 6.60 0.37 -17.89
C ALA A 25 5.98 0.70 -16.53
N ASP A 26 6.79 1.22 -15.60
CA ASP A 26 6.31 1.61 -14.27
C ASP A 26 5.38 2.83 -14.30
N ALA A 27 5.69 3.83 -15.13
CA ALA A 27 4.85 5.01 -15.32
C ALA A 27 3.48 4.63 -15.91
N HIS A 28 3.47 3.78 -16.94
CA HIS A 28 2.24 3.30 -17.54
C HIS A 28 1.41 2.48 -16.53
N TYR A 29 2.06 1.60 -15.76
CA TYR A 29 1.38 0.81 -14.74
C TYR A 29 0.71 1.70 -13.68
N ARG A 30 1.45 2.70 -13.15
CA ARG A 30 0.91 3.68 -12.20
C ARG A 30 -0.25 4.47 -12.81
N GLN A 31 -0.12 4.90 -14.05
CA GLN A 31 -1.19 5.61 -14.75
C GLN A 31 -2.46 4.74 -14.83
N ARG A 32 -2.35 3.50 -15.31
CA ARG A 32 -3.48 2.58 -15.43
C ARG A 32 -4.13 2.27 -14.08
N MET A 33 -3.32 2.02 -13.05
CA MET A 33 -3.84 1.80 -11.71
C MET A 33 -4.57 3.03 -11.16
N THR A 34 -4.04 4.23 -11.43
CA THR A 34 -4.70 5.50 -11.05
C THR A 34 -6.04 5.67 -11.77
N GLU A 35 -6.10 5.36 -13.07
CA GLU A 35 -7.35 5.37 -13.86
C GLU A 35 -8.40 4.41 -13.26
N CYS A 36 -7.99 3.20 -12.90
CA CYS A 36 -8.87 2.23 -12.22
C CYS A 36 -9.43 2.78 -10.91
N PHE A 37 -8.58 3.35 -10.04
CA PHE A 37 -9.05 3.91 -8.78
C PHE A 37 -9.93 5.15 -8.98
N ARG A 38 -9.67 6.00 -9.98
CA ARG A 38 -10.56 7.12 -10.31
C ARG A 38 -11.95 6.63 -10.71
N GLU A 39 -12.02 5.55 -11.49
CA GLU A 39 -13.29 4.95 -11.86
C GLU A 39 -14.00 4.33 -10.66
N MET A 40 -13.27 3.61 -9.78
CA MET A 40 -13.82 3.13 -8.51
C MET A 40 -14.38 4.27 -7.68
N ARG A 41 -13.67 5.40 -7.57
CA ARG A 41 -14.13 6.59 -6.85
C ARG A 41 -15.41 7.20 -7.47
N ARG A 42 -15.54 7.18 -8.80
CA ARG A 42 -16.68 7.72 -9.54
C ARG A 42 -17.96 6.94 -9.25
N VAL A 43 -17.87 5.61 -9.17
CA VAL A 43 -19.02 4.73 -8.96
C VAL A 43 -19.33 4.46 -7.49
N LEU A 44 -18.36 4.67 -6.59
CA LEU A 44 -18.54 4.49 -5.16
C LEU A 44 -19.41 5.60 -4.58
N HIS A 45 -20.35 5.20 -3.69
CA HIS A 45 -21.14 6.13 -2.90
C HIS A 45 -20.22 7.18 -2.22
N PRO A 46 -20.62 8.45 -2.10
CA PRO A 46 -19.80 9.49 -1.46
C PRO A 46 -19.20 9.08 -0.11
N ASP A 47 -20.01 8.42 0.72
CA ASP A 47 -19.61 7.91 2.05
C ASP A 47 -19.27 6.41 2.06
N GLY A 48 -19.22 5.78 0.88
CA GLY A 48 -18.92 4.37 0.75
C GLY A 48 -17.44 4.07 1.01
N PRO A 49 -17.09 2.99 1.72
CA PRO A 49 -15.71 2.54 1.85
C PRO A 49 -15.26 1.77 0.60
N LEU A 50 -13.99 1.94 0.23
CA LEU A 50 -13.28 1.03 -0.67
C LEU A 50 -12.43 0.10 0.20
N ALA A 51 -12.74 -1.19 0.19
CA ALA A 51 -11.93 -2.23 0.82
C ALA A 51 -11.17 -3.02 -0.27
N MET A 52 -9.86 -3.21 -0.09
CA MET A 52 -9.04 -3.98 -1.02
C MET A 52 -7.99 -4.81 -0.31
N MET A 53 -7.67 -5.96 -0.88
CA MET A 53 -6.53 -6.76 -0.48
C MET A 53 -5.34 -6.49 -1.40
N PHE A 54 -4.14 -6.36 -0.84
CA PHE A 54 -2.91 -6.21 -1.60
C PHE A 54 -1.83 -7.16 -1.09
N ALA A 55 -1.24 -7.93 -2.00
CA ALA A 55 -0.32 -9.02 -1.69
C ALA A 55 1.01 -8.81 -2.43
N HIS A 56 1.85 -7.88 -1.97
CA HIS A 56 3.17 -7.68 -2.56
C HIS A 56 4.24 -7.28 -1.52
N LYS A 57 5.39 -7.96 -1.59
CA LYS A 57 6.57 -7.71 -0.74
C LYS A 57 7.49 -6.57 -1.21
N ARG A 58 7.31 -6.07 -2.43
CA ARG A 58 8.24 -5.10 -3.04
C ARG A 58 7.82 -3.68 -2.68
N LEU A 59 8.77 -2.86 -2.25
CA LEU A 59 8.52 -1.46 -1.91
C LEU A 59 8.00 -0.69 -3.12
N GLU A 60 8.53 -0.97 -4.31
CA GLU A 60 8.13 -0.29 -5.56
C GLU A 60 6.65 -0.53 -5.88
N ALA A 61 6.13 -1.71 -5.53
CA ALA A 61 4.72 -2.04 -5.70
C ALA A 61 3.85 -1.29 -4.69
N TRP A 62 4.31 -1.15 -3.44
CA TRP A 62 3.66 -0.31 -2.43
C TRP A 62 3.65 1.16 -2.84
N GLU A 63 4.74 1.68 -3.40
CA GLU A 63 4.79 3.05 -3.90
C GLU A 63 3.83 3.26 -5.07
N ALA A 64 3.74 2.31 -6.00
CA ALA A 64 2.81 2.38 -7.11
C ALA A 64 1.35 2.35 -6.63
N LEU A 65 1.03 1.49 -5.65
CA LEU A 65 -0.29 1.42 -5.03
C LEU A 65 -0.62 2.74 -4.32
N ALA A 66 0.24 3.19 -3.41
CA ALA A 66 0.04 4.40 -2.63
C ALA A 66 -0.12 5.61 -3.54
N TRP A 67 0.77 5.80 -4.51
CA TRP A 67 0.66 6.87 -5.50
C TRP A 67 -0.70 6.86 -6.19
N SER A 68 -1.08 5.72 -6.77
CA SER A 68 -2.30 5.61 -7.57
C SER A 68 -3.57 5.82 -6.74
N LEU A 69 -3.56 5.36 -5.49
CA LEU A 69 -4.67 5.50 -4.56
C LEU A 69 -4.81 6.94 -4.05
N LEU A 70 -3.70 7.61 -3.75
CA LEU A 70 -3.72 8.98 -3.24
C LEU A 70 -4.00 10.02 -4.34
N GLU A 71 -3.47 9.82 -5.55
CA GLU A 71 -3.72 10.66 -6.73
C GLU A 71 -5.13 10.48 -7.33
N SER A 72 -5.77 9.35 -7.07
CA SER A 72 -7.18 9.14 -7.42
C SER A 72 -8.16 9.76 -6.40
N GLY A 73 -7.65 10.30 -5.29
CA GLY A 73 -8.46 11.03 -4.31
C GLY A 73 -9.09 10.13 -3.24
N PHE A 74 -8.42 9.04 -2.85
CA PHE A 74 -8.74 8.28 -1.65
C PHE A 74 -7.85 8.69 -0.47
N ARG A 75 -8.38 8.50 0.74
CA ARG A 75 -7.64 8.46 2.01
C ARG A 75 -7.66 7.03 2.55
N VAL A 76 -6.56 6.57 3.15
CA VAL A 76 -6.46 5.25 3.77
C VAL A 76 -6.81 5.40 5.25
N ARG A 77 -7.89 4.76 5.67
CA ARG A 77 -8.40 4.81 7.05
C ARG A 77 -7.83 3.71 7.92
N ALA A 78 -7.60 2.54 7.33
CA ALA A 78 -7.00 1.41 8.04
C ALA A 78 -6.20 0.53 7.09
N ALA A 79 -5.20 -0.13 7.68
CA ALA A 79 -4.37 -1.12 7.02
C ALA A 79 -4.11 -2.25 8.03
N TRP A 80 -4.61 -3.45 7.73
CA TRP A 80 -4.45 -4.61 8.58
C TRP A 80 -3.73 -5.73 7.84
N PRO A 81 -2.60 -6.26 8.37
CA PRO A 81 -2.00 -7.45 7.82
C PRO A 81 -2.96 -8.64 8.04
N ILE A 82 -3.15 -9.45 7.00
CA ILE A 82 -3.97 -10.65 7.02
C ILE A 82 -3.18 -11.83 6.44
N CYS A 83 -3.34 -13.01 7.05
CA CYS A 83 -2.82 -14.26 6.49
C CYS A 83 -3.72 -14.66 5.32
N SER A 84 -3.21 -14.63 4.09
CA SER A 84 -4.05 -14.84 2.90
C SER A 84 -4.16 -16.29 2.38
N GLU A 85 -3.94 -17.32 3.20
CA GLU A 85 -4.23 -18.73 2.86
C GLU A 85 -4.68 -19.54 4.10
N SER A 86 -5.61 -20.46 3.87
CA SER A 86 -6.27 -21.28 4.90
C SER A 86 -5.38 -22.47 5.34
N PRO A 87 -5.34 -22.82 6.64
CA PRO A 87 -4.67 -24.02 7.15
C PRO A 87 -5.34 -25.35 6.75
N HIS A 88 -6.38 -25.34 5.91
CA HIS A 88 -7.12 -26.56 5.52
C HIS A 88 -6.36 -27.54 4.60
N SER A 89 -5.08 -27.29 4.28
CA SER A 89 -4.20 -28.38 3.86
C SER A 89 -3.69 -29.11 5.10
N LEU A 90 -4.55 -30.00 5.65
CA LEU A 90 -4.32 -30.85 6.83
C LEU A 90 -3.11 -31.81 6.74
N HIS A 91 -2.23 -31.64 5.75
CA HIS A 91 -1.04 -32.48 5.55
C HIS A 91 0.31 -31.77 5.76
N GLN A 92 0.34 -30.48 6.09
CA GLN A 92 1.60 -29.78 6.34
C GLN A 92 1.67 -29.23 7.77
N ALA A 93 1.69 -30.15 8.73
CA ALA A 93 2.26 -29.86 10.04
C ALA A 93 3.74 -29.49 9.85
N GLY A 94 4.03 -28.20 9.94
CA GLY A 94 5.38 -27.71 10.16
C GLY A 94 6.15 -27.19 8.95
N LYS A 95 5.53 -26.41 8.04
CA LYS A 95 6.31 -25.57 7.11
C LYS A 95 5.50 -24.45 6.44
N ILE A 96 6.07 -23.24 6.59
CA ILE A 96 6.01 -22.08 5.69
C ILE A 96 4.84 -21.10 5.90
N ALA A 97 5.23 -19.90 6.30
CA ALA A 97 4.38 -18.72 6.37
C ALA A 97 3.68 -18.47 5.03
N VAL A 98 2.36 -18.64 5.05
CA VAL A 98 1.38 -18.03 4.15
C VAL A 98 1.82 -16.60 3.82
N GLY A 99 1.81 -16.23 2.54
CA GLY A 99 2.17 -14.88 2.12
C GLY A 99 1.32 -13.83 2.84
N SER A 100 1.95 -12.91 3.56
CA SER A 100 1.28 -11.82 4.23
C SER A 100 0.64 -10.88 3.20
N SER A 101 -0.67 -10.70 3.28
CA SER A 101 -1.40 -9.68 2.52
C SER A 101 -1.82 -8.55 3.46
N VAL A 102 -2.20 -7.40 2.90
CA VAL A 102 -2.84 -6.31 3.66
C VAL A 102 -4.28 -6.13 3.21
N LEU A 103 -5.19 -5.94 4.16
CA LEU A 103 -6.51 -5.38 3.93
C LEU A 103 -6.42 -3.86 4.15
N LEU A 104 -6.64 -3.09 3.10
CA LEU A 104 -6.75 -1.63 3.16
C LEU A 104 -8.22 -1.23 3.11
N VAL A 105 -8.61 -0.33 4.01
CA VAL A 105 -9.91 0.34 3.98
C VAL A 105 -9.68 1.81 3.71
N CYS A 106 -10.34 2.31 2.67
CA CYS A 106 -10.16 3.66 2.16
C CYS A 106 -11.51 4.38 2.10
N SER A 107 -11.49 5.70 2.26
CA SER A 107 -12.64 6.55 2.02
C SER A 107 -12.31 7.56 0.93
N ARG A 108 -13.33 8.16 0.31
CA ARG A 108 -13.10 9.33 -0.53
C ARG A 108 -12.42 10.43 0.29
N ARG A 109 -11.44 11.11 -0.31
CA ARG A 109 -10.86 12.33 0.24
C ARG A 109 -11.84 13.48 0.00
N HIS A 110 -12.19 14.19 1.07
CA HIS A 110 -12.82 15.51 0.99
C HIS A 110 -11.83 16.53 0.45
N GLU A 111 -12.35 17.54 -0.25
CA GLU A 111 -11.56 18.57 -0.94
C GLU A 111 -10.80 19.48 0.04
N ASP A 112 -11.19 19.48 1.31
CA ASP A 112 -10.48 20.18 2.37
C ASP A 112 -9.08 19.61 2.54
N ARG A 113 -8.11 20.42 2.10
CA ARG A 113 -6.68 20.13 2.19
C ARG A 113 -6.23 20.41 3.61
N GLU A 114 -5.81 19.37 4.31
CA GLU A 114 -5.03 19.55 5.53
C GLU A 114 -3.59 19.91 5.15
N PRO A 115 -3.04 21.03 5.62
CA PRO A 115 -1.63 21.34 5.44
C PRO A 115 -0.78 20.28 6.17
N GLN A 116 0.36 19.94 5.59
CA GLN A 116 1.31 19.04 6.24
C GLN A 116 1.79 19.66 7.55
N PRO A 117 1.67 18.96 8.70
CA PRO A 117 2.15 19.46 9.98
C PRO A 117 3.66 19.28 10.11
N ASP A 118 4.34 20.15 10.85
CA ASP A 118 5.77 19.98 11.19
C ASP A 118 6.03 18.65 11.93
N SER A 119 5.02 18.15 12.65
CA SER A 119 5.04 16.87 13.36
C SER A 119 4.80 15.64 12.46
N MET A 120 4.77 15.78 11.14
CA MET A 120 4.46 14.69 10.20
C MET A 120 5.35 13.45 10.43
N GLY A 121 6.66 13.65 10.59
CA GLY A 121 7.60 12.56 10.83
C GLY A 121 7.30 11.78 12.11
N GLU A 122 6.99 12.48 13.21
CA GLU A 122 6.63 11.83 14.48
C GLU A 122 5.28 11.13 14.40
N ARG A 123 4.30 11.70 13.69
CA ARG A 123 3.00 11.04 13.44
C ARG A 123 3.18 9.72 12.69
N VAL A 124 4.04 9.71 11.67
CA VAL A 124 4.39 8.49 10.92
C VAL A 124 5.05 7.45 11.84
N ARG A 125 6.03 7.85 12.65
CA ARG A 125 6.71 6.94 13.60
C ARG A 125 5.74 6.38 14.65
N ALA A 126 4.95 7.24 15.29
CA ALA A 126 3.96 6.85 16.29
C ALA A 126 2.92 5.88 15.72
N ARG A 127 2.39 6.16 14.52
CA ARG A 127 1.44 5.27 13.86
C ARG A 127 2.08 3.94 13.46
N THR A 128 3.33 3.96 13.01
CA THR A 128 4.11 2.75 12.71
C THR A 128 4.31 1.89 13.95
N ARG A 129 4.74 2.48 15.08
CA ARG A 129 4.87 1.75 16.36
C ARG A 129 3.54 1.12 16.79
N ALA A 130 2.44 1.85 16.68
CA ALA A 130 1.11 1.33 17.01
C ALA A 130 0.71 0.15 16.11
N ALA A 131 0.99 0.23 14.80
CA ALA A 131 0.73 -0.87 13.87
C ALA A 131 1.57 -2.12 14.19
N LEU A 132 2.85 -1.93 14.55
CA LEU A 132 3.74 -3.03 14.94
C LEU A 132 3.33 -3.67 16.26
N ALA A 133 2.90 -2.88 17.25
CA ALA A 133 2.43 -3.37 18.54
C ALA A 133 1.12 -4.19 18.44
N GLY A 134 0.33 -3.96 17.39
CA GLY A 134 -0.90 -4.72 17.12
C GLY A 134 -0.67 -6.09 16.46
N LEU A 135 0.58 -6.43 16.13
CA LEU A 135 0.92 -7.71 15.51
C LEU A 135 0.98 -8.85 16.54
N PRO A 136 0.68 -10.10 16.13
CA PRO A 136 0.90 -11.25 17.00
C PRO A 136 2.39 -11.47 17.27
N GLY A 137 2.73 -12.08 18.40
CA GLY A 137 4.13 -12.28 18.82
C GLY A 137 4.97 -13.09 17.82
N ASN A 138 4.34 -13.97 17.04
CA ASN A 138 4.98 -14.77 15.99
C ASN A 138 4.94 -14.11 14.59
N ALA A 139 4.60 -12.83 14.48
CA ALA A 139 4.57 -12.11 13.21
C ALA A 139 5.93 -12.15 12.51
N SER A 140 5.89 -12.48 11.22
CA SER A 140 7.07 -12.56 10.36
C SER A 140 7.66 -11.17 10.07
N ALA A 141 8.88 -11.13 9.52
CA ALA A 141 9.46 -9.89 9.01
C ALA A 141 8.57 -9.24 7.93
N SER A 142 7.89 -10.04 7.13
CA SER A 142 6.98 -9.56 6.08
C SER A 142 5.72 -8.92 6.67
N ASP A 143 5.14 -9.51 7.73
CA ASP A 143 3.98 -8.93 8.43
C ASP A 143 4.33 -7.56 9.02
N ARG A 144 5.53 -7.44 9.61
CA ARG A 144 6.03 -6.20 10.19
C ARG A 144 6.25 -5.13 9.13
N GLU A 145 6.85 -5.47 7.99
CA GLU A 145 7.06 -4.51 6.90
C GLU A 145 5.72 -4.01 6.33
N ILE A 146 4.76 -4.92 6.13
CA ILE A 146 3.41 -4.58 5.69
C ILE A 146 2.68 -3.69 6.70
N ALA A 147 2.74 -4.03 7.99
CA ALA A 147 2.11 -3.23 9.04
C ALA A 147 2.73 -1.83 9.11
N ALA A 148 4.05 -1.71 8.96
CA ALA A 148 4.74 -0.43 8.96
C ALA A 148 4.35 0.43 7.76
N LEU A 149 4.40 -0.11 6.54
CA LEU A 149 4.03 0.61 5.32
C LEU A 149 2.54 1.02 5.33
N GLY A 150 1.66 0.11 5.73
CA GLY A 150 0.23 0.39 5.88
C GLY A 150 -0.05 1.46 6.94
N GLY A 151 0.58 1.37 8.11
CA GLY A 151 0.46 2.35 9.17
C GLY A 151 0.91 3.74 8.73
N ALA A 152 2.08 3.85 8.11
CA ALA A 152 2.60 5.10 7.59
C ALA A 152 1.71 5.69 6.48
N LEU A 153 1.17 4.84 5.60
CA LEU A 153 0.25 5.25 4.54
C LEU A 153 -1.04 5.87 5.08
N THR A 154 -1.55 5.41 6.23
CA THR A 154 -2.74 6.03 6.86
C THR A 154 -2.48 7.51 7.18
N VAL A 155 -1.31 7.84 7.76
CA VAL A 155 -0.93 9.23 8.07
C VAL A 155 -0.71 10.05 6.80
N LEU A 156 0.07 9.51 5.85
CA LEU A 156 0.34 10.20 4.59
C LEU A 156 -0.92 10.59 3.84
N SER A 157 -1.91 9.70 3.86
CA SER A 157 -3.12 9.88 3.07
C SER A 157 -3.97 11.09 3.50
N ASP A 158 -3.87 11.49 4.77
CA ASP A 158 -4.59 12.67 5.28
C ASP A 158 -3.96 13.99 4.79
N TYR A 159 -2.65 14.02 4.55
CA TYR A 159 -1.88 15.22 4.20
C TYR A 159 -1.39 15.26 2.75
N TRP A 160 -1.85 14.33 1.91
CA TRP A 160 -1.32 14.19 0.56
C TRP A 160 -1.61 15.39 -0.35
N PRO A 161 -0.59 15.96 -1.02
CA PRO A 161 -0.76 17.14 -1.87
C PRO A 161 -1.45 16.78 -3.20
N THR A 162 -2.52 17.50 -3.55
CA THR A 162 -3.15 17.39 -4.88
C THR A 162 -2.37 18.19 -5.92
N GLY A 163 -2.10 17.64 -7.10
CA GLY A 163 -1.62 18.41 -8.27
C GLY A 163 -0.11 18.46 -8.52
N GLY A 164 0.69 17.76 -7.71
CA GLY A 164 1.97 17.14 -8.13
C GLY A 164 3.20 18.02 -8.43
N GLN A 165 4.03 18.23 -7.40
CA GLN A 165 5.51 18.09 -7.47
C GLN A 165 6.08 17.44 -6.18
N ASP A 166 5.49 17.71 -5.02
CA ASP A 166 5.98 17.20 -3.73
C ASP A 166 5.60 15.75 -3.39
N GLY A 167 4.54 15.22 -4.01
CA GLY A 167 3.99 13.89 -3.71
C GLY A 167 5.03 12.75 -3.72
N PRO A 168 5.88 12.61 -4.76
CA PRO A 168 6.86 11.51 -4.81
C PRO A 168 7.88 11.58 -3.67
N ARG A 169 8.35 12.79 -3.35
CA ARG A 169 9.30 13.02 -2.25
C ARG A 169 8.67 12.66 -0.91
N LEU A 170 7.46 13.14 -0.65
CA LEU A 170 6.75 12.90 0.60
C LEU A 170 6.44 11.41 0.80
N LEU A 171 6.05 10.71 -0.27
CA LEU A 171 5.83 9.26 -0.24
C LEU A 171 7.11 8.50 0.13
N ALA A 172 8.21 8.78 -0.59
CA ALA A 172 9.49 8.13 -0.35
C ALA A 172 10.01 8.38 1.07
N GLU A 173 9.91 9.61 1.57
CA GLU A 173 10.30 9.96 2.92
C GLU A 173 9.45 9.24 3.98
N THR A 174 8.12 9.21 3.79
CA THR A 174 7.20 8.52 4.69
C THR A 174 7.55 7.04 4.80
N PHE A 175 7.74 6.36 3.66
CA PHE A 175 8.07 4.93 3.65
C PHE A 175 9.47 4.64 4.19
N ARG A 176 10.44 5.54 3.97
CA ARG A 176 11.75 5.46 4.61
C ARG A 176 11.62 5.48 6.14
N LEU A 177 10.92 6.46 6.69
CA LEU A 177 10.71 6.61 8.14
C LEU A 177 10.03 5.38 8.75
N ALA A 178 8.99 4.87 8.08
CA ALA A 178 8.27 3.68 8.52
C ALA A 178 9.20 2.44 8.63
N ARG A 179 10.06 2.25 7.63
CA ARG A 179 10.99 1.11 7.59
C ARG A 179 12.13 1.24 8.59
N GLU A 180 12.62 2.46 8.83
CA GLU A 180 13.59 2.73 9.91
C GLU A 180 13.00 2.39 11.28
N GLU A 181 11.77 2.83 11.55
CA GLU A 181 11.07 2.55 12.80
C GLU A 181 10.84 1.05 12.99
N ALA A 182 10.43 0.34 11.93
CA ALA A 182 10.26 -1.11 11.97
C ALA A 182 11.56 -1.87 12.24
N ARG A 183 12.69 -1.42 11.69
CA ARG A 183 14.02 -1.99 11.96
C ARG A 183 14.45 -1.75 13.42
N ALA A 184 14.29 -0.52 13.92
CA ALA A 184 14.64 -0.19 15.29
C ALA A 184 13.81 -1.00 16.32
N HIS A 185 12.53 -1.22 16.04
CA HIS A 185 11.65 -2.03 16.88
C HIS A 185 12.12 -3.50 16.96
N TRP A 186 12.66 -4.05 15.87
CA TRP A 186 13.23 -5.40 15.85
C TRP A 186 14.51 -5.52 16.70
N GLU A 187 15.44 -4.58 16.55
CA GLU A 187 16.70 -4.58 17.28
C GLU A 187 16.54 -4.25 18.78
N GLY A 188 15.46 -3.53 19.14
CA GLY A 188 15.10 -3.25 20.53
C GLY A 188 14.39 -4.44 21.20
N GLY A 189 13.49 -5.12 20.48
CA GLY A 189 12.72 -6.24 21.02
C GLY A 189 13.51 -7.55 21.19
N ASN A 190 14.61 -7.72 20.46
CA ASN A 190 15.46 -8.94 20.53
C ASN A 190 16.58 -8.86 21.59
N ARG A 191 16.54 -7.84 22.46
CA ARG A 191 17.50 -7.61 23.56
C ARG A 191 16.87 -7.74 24.96
N GLY A 192 15.60 -8.15 25.05
CA GLY A 192 14.85 -8.32 26.30
C GLY A 192 14.47 -9.76 26.58
#